data_AF-U6KZ65-F1
#
_entry.id   AF-U6KZ65-F1
#
_cell.length_a   1.000
_cell.length_b   1.000
_cell.length_c   1.000
_cell.angle_alpha   90.00
_cell.angle_beta   90.00
_cell.angle_gamma   90.00
#
_symmetry.space_group_name_H-M   'P 1'
#
loop_
_entity.id
_entity.type
_entity.pdbx_description
1 polymer ?
#
loop_
_entity_poly.entity_id
_entity_poly.type
_entity_poly.pdbx_seq_one_letter_code
_entity_poly.pdbx_strand_id
1 'polypeptide(L)'
;MQQRPKQQQQVLLLLLLLLLLLHMQPTLMARVPSPCFIRPYFAAPAAAAAPPVATAAATAAACVGSPRLPVRQTLVQQRLRCSSSSSSSSTNSSIGGGAASSADKELQLIVGIEAHVQLATSSKAFCCCPAYPPVAVAAAGPEGEQRLLLQHEHEDAPSALPWIQQQQQEQQQWQQQQLLLLLPACCLPNSRTCPICLGDGGALPSPNRKAVELALAAALLMHCNTADVLRFDRKCYVYPDLAKRYQITQTFNPIGYDGFVEIPSGRKVQIHKIQLEEDTATMKRAEDGRIELDSNRAGTPLIEVVTRAEPLSPAEATDFVHELFTDLRNAGICRGEMARGRVRCDLNVSLRSRNACRDFPRVEIKNVRSLRAIRRALHAEDKRQKDIIEKGQEIQPETRHWDDALKRSVPLRSKVNSSWVFFPFEETQIPPVSLDKETKARIKRGLVLSAASRRSLYRQWGLELSLRTAIARDIKMAEFYEQLVAAGAPPVRSAVFLLNDLQAALRGVSPLRPIEAGDLAPALCAAERNSLSNKGLRLYAAALARGDPQAKQLLAEPRTQNETATAAKEALEELIRKSKKKQPGALVGELLSIHPGLCPRTARKLVEEALATQGLASHS
;
A
#
# COMPACT_ATOMS: atom_id res chain seq x y z
N MET A 1 16.05 72.88 -20.95
CA MET A 1 15.21 72.24 -21.98
C MET A 1 16.11 71.48 -22.97
N GLN A 2 16.92 70.47 -22.62
CA GLN A 2 16.71 69.19 -21.94
C GLN A 2 15.73 68.21 -22.61
N GLN A 3 16.36 67.30 -23.37
CA GLN A 3 16.17 65.85 -23.39
C GLN A 3 14.94 65.26 -24.10
N ARG A 4 15.07 64.96 -25.41
CA ARG A 4 14.56 63.70 -26.04
C ARG A 4 15.29 63.32 -27.36
N PRO A 5 16.51 62.75 -27.36
CA PRO A 5 17.01 62.03 -28.54
C PRO A 5 17.17 60.51 -28.33
N LYS A 6 17.16 60.00 -27.09
CA LYS A 6 17.45 58.57 -26.82
C LYS A 6 16.32 57.59 -27.16
N GLN A 7 15.06 58.02 -27.12
CA GLN A 7 13.92 57.14 -27.44
C GLN A 7 13.80 56.82 -28.93
N GLN A 8 14.13 57.77 -29.83
CA GLN A 8 14.07 57.52 -31.28
C GLN A 8 15.19 56.60 -31.76
N GLN A 9 16.38 56.66 -31.16
CA GLN A 9 17.48 55.75 -31.49
C GLN A 9 17.20 54.31 -31.03
N GLN A 10 16.54 54.10 -29.88
CA GLN A 10 16.19 52.76 -29.40
C GLN A 10 15.10 52.08 -30.24
N VAL A 11 14.11 52.84 -30.70
CA VAL A 11 13.05 52.31 -31.59
C VAL A 11 13.62 51.94 -32.96
N LEU A 12 14.55 52.74 -33.49
CA LEU A 12 15.22 52.45 -34.76
C LEU A 12 16.11 51.20 -34.67
N LEU A 13 16.80 50.99 -33.55
CA LEU A 13 17.63 49.80 -33.31
C LEU A 13 16.78 48.52 -33.19
N LEU A 14 15.62 48.60 -32.53
CA LEU A 14 14.67 47.50 -32.40
C LEU A 14 14.04 47.11 -33.74
N LEU A 15 13.72 48.08 -34.60
CA LEU A 15 13.20 47.83 -35.96
C LEU A 15 14.27 47.20 -36.87
N LEU A 16 15.53 47.62 -36.76
CA LEU A 16 16.66 47.02 -37.48
C LEU A 16 16.94 45.57 -37.04
N LEU A 17 16.86 45.28 -35.74
CA LEU A 17 16.99 43.92 -35.20
C LEU A 17 15.84 42.99 -35.64
N LEU A 18 14.61 43.51 -35.71
CA LEU A 18 13.45 42.75 -36.20
C LEU A 18 13.58 42.42 -37.69
N LEU A 19 14.08 43.36 -38.50
CA LEU A 19 14.33 43.16 -39.93
C LEU A 19 15.47 42.16 -40.22
N LEU A 20 16.51 42.15 -39.38
CA LEU A 20 17.60 41.16 -39.42
C LEU A 20 17.13 39.74 -39.06
N LEU A 21 16.22 39.62 -38.09
CA LEU A 21 15.63 38.32 -37.69
C LEU A 21 14.66 37.77 -38.75
N LEU A 22 14.00 38.62 -39.52
CA LEU A 22 13.10 38.21 -40.60
C LEU A 22 13.82 37.84 -41.92
N HIS A 23 15.08 38.26 -42.10
CA HIS A 23 15.88 37.94 -43.30
C HIS A 23 16.83 36.74 -43.13
N MET A 24 16.96 36.18 -41.93
CA MET A 24 17.79 35.01 -41.67
C MET A 24 16.95 33.73 -41.72
N GLN A 25 16.68 33.26 -42.95
CA GLN A 25 16.52 31.87 -43.46
C GLN A 25 15.72 31.96 -44.78
N PRO A 26 16.23 31.49 -45.93
CA PRO A 26 16.61 30.09 -46.09
C PRO A 26 17.83 29.85 -46.99
N THR A 27 18.81 29.06 -46.56
CA THR A 27 19.63 28.18 -47.44
C THR A 27 20.70 27.49 -46.60
N LEU A 28 20.47 26.22 -46.25
CA LEU A 28 21.51 25.15 -46.25
C LEU A 28 20.84 23.81 -45.93
N MET A 29 20.05 23.36 -46.90
CA MET A 29 19.86 21.94 -47.18
C MET A 29 21.09 21.47 -47.97
N ALA A 30 21.92 20.58 -47.40
CA ALA A 30 22.52 19.42 -48.07
C ALA A 30 23.71 18.80 -47.29
N ARG A 31 23.59 17.48 -47.07
CA ARG A 31 24.64 16.45 -46.84
C ARG A 31 25.44 16.48 -45.54
N VAL A 32 25.28 15.45 -44.68
CA VAL A 32 26.18 14.27 -44.48
C VAL A 32 25.37 13.12 -43.79
N PRO A 33 25.83 11.86 -43.62
CA PRO A 33 25.32 10.67 -44.30
C PRO A 33 24.59 9.65 -43.39
N SER A 34 23.79 8.76 -43.98
CA SER A 34 23.38 7.49 -43.36
C SER A 34 24.59 6.54 -43.23
N PRO A 35 24.67 5.67 -42.19
CA PRO A 35 24.19 4.31 -42.41
C PRO A 35 23.69 3.54 -41.16
N CYS A 36 23.14 2.35 -41.45
CA CYS A 36 22.97 1.17 -40.60
C CYS A 36 21.78 1.08 -39.64
N PHE A 37 20.67 0.61 -40.23
CA PHE A 37 19.68 -0.26 -39.58
C PHE A 37 20.36 -1.41 -38.82
N ILE A 38 20.14 -1.49 -37.51
CA ILE A 38 20.30 -2.73 -36.74
C ILE A 38 18.90 -3.27 -36.45
N ARG A 39 18.62 -4.45 -37.02
CA ARG A 39 17.48 -5.32 -36.72
C ARG A 39 17.39 -5.59 -35.21
N PRO A 40 16.22 -5.50 -34.57
CA PRO A 40 16.00 -6.22 -33.33
C PRO A 40 15.75 -7.70 -33.66
N TYR A 41 16.73 -8.54 -33.38
CA TYR A 41 16.52 -9.97 -33.16
C TYR A 41 15.85 -10.13 -31.78
N PHE A 42 14.53 -10.37 -31.77
CA PHE A 42 13.91 -11.18 -30.72
C PHE A 42 12.80 -12.00 -31.37
N ALA A 43 13.04 -13.30 -31.43
CA ALA A 43 12.08 -14.31 -31.83
C ALA A 43 10.91 -14.34 -30.84
N ALA A 44 9.71 -14.14 -31.34
CA ALA A 44 8.49 -14.50 -30.64
C ALA A 44 8.34 -16.03 -30.67
N PRO A 45 8.06 -16.71 -29.54
CA PRO A 45 7.49 -18.03 -29.60
C PRO A 45 6.01 -17.91 -29.97
N ALA A 46 5.61 -18.73 -30.93
CA ALA A 46 4.29 -18.78 -31.57
C ALA A 46 3.13 -18.85 -30.56
N ALA A 47 2.17 -17.95 -30.72
CA ALA A 47 0.85 -18.06 -30.11
C ALA A 47 0.05 -19.13 -30.87
N ALA A 48 -0.25 -20.22 -30.18
CA ALA A 48 -1.21 -21.22 -30.64
C ALA A 48 -2.63 -20.66 -30.58
N ALA A 49 -3.38 -20.93 -31.64
CA ALA A 49 -4.74 -20.50 -31.91
C ALA A 49 -5.76 -21.01 -30.87
N ALA A 50 -6.78 -20.20 -30.60
CA ALA A 50 -8.07 -20.62 -30.03
C ALA A 50 -9.23 -19.94 -30.81
N PRO A 51 -10.37 -20.63 -31.01
CA PRO A 51 -11.35 -20.36 -32.07
C PRO A 51 -12.40 -19.27 -31.71
N PRO A 52 -13.20 -18.79 -32.69
CA PRO A 52 -14.08 -17.65 -32.51
C PRO A 52 -15.40 -18.05 -31.82
N VAL A 53 -15.88 -17.19 -30.93
CA VAL A 53 -17.26 -17.26 -30.41
C VAL A 53 -18.08 -16.16 -31.07
N ALA A 54 -19.29 -16.56 -31.45
CA ALA A 54 -20.19 -15.93 -32.36
C ALA A 54 -20.66 -14.51 -31.99
N THR A 55 -20.86 -13.76 -33.06
CA THR A 55 -21.62 -12.53 -33.22
C THR A 55 -23.03 -12.60 -32.61
N ALA A 56 -23.42 -11.55 -31.89
CA ALA A 56 -24.80 -11.08 -31.86
C ALA A 56 -24.79 -9.56 -32.06
N ALA A 57 -25.22 -9.16 -33.26
CA ALA A 57 -25.48 -7.78 -33.64
C ALA A 57 -26.76 -7.28 -32.96
N ALA A 58 -26.73 -6.05 -32.46
CA ALA A 58 -27.92 -5.24 -32.28
C ALA A 58 -27.59 -3.79 -32.67
N THR A 59 -28.19 -3.41 -33.79
CA THR A 59 -28.23 -2.10 -34.45
C THR A 59 -28.98 -1.04 -33.65
N ALA A 60 -28.40 0.16 -33.55
CA ALA A 60 -29.10 1.46 -33.56
C ALA A 60 -28.04 2.56 -33.76
N ALA A 61 -27.84 3.02 -34.99
CA ALA A 61 -28.50 4.18 -35.61
C ALA A 61 -27.95 5.53 -35.08
N ALA A 62 -27.34 6.25 -36.02
CA ALA A 62 -26.65 7.52 -35.87
C ALA A 62 -27.59 8.69 -35.53
N CYS A 63 -27.05 9.71 -34.85
CA CYS A 63 -27.45 11.10 -35.07
C CYS A 63 -26.28 12.05 -34.79
N VAL A 64 -25.97 12.83 -35.82
CA VAL A 64 -25.02 13.94 -35.87
C VAL A 64 -25.57 15.15 -35.11
N GLY A 65 -24.71 15.92 -34.44
CA GLY A 65 -25.05 17.26 -33.99
C GLY A 65 -24.16 17.79 -32.85
N SER A 66 -23.13 18.56 -33.20
CA SER A 66 -22.49 19.50 -32.26
C SER A 66 -23.40 20.73 -32.06
N PRO A 67 -23.28 21.49 -30.95
CA PRO A 67 -22.30 22.57 -30.96
C PRO A 67 -21.55 22.78 -29.64
N ARG A 68 -20.35 23.34 -29.79
CA ARG A 68 -19.51 23.93 -28.74
C ARG A 68 -20.23 25.14 -28.12
N LEU A 69 -20.27 25.23 -26.78
CA LEU A 69 -20.34 26.51 -26.06
C LEU A 69 -19.56 26.42 -24.72
N PRO A 70 -19.02 27.55 -24.23
CA PRO A 70 -17.96 27.60 -23.22
C PRO A 70 -18.55 27.69 -21.81
N VAL A 71 -18.03 26.91 -20.86
CA VAL A 71 -18.44 27.02 -19.46
C VAL A 71 -17.36 27.75 -18.66
N ARG A 72 -17.61 29.04 -18.41
CA ARG A 72 -17.12 29.76 -17.22
C ARG A 72 -17.71 29.06 -15.99
N GLN A 73 -16.88 28.48 -15.13
CA GLN A 73 -17.34 28.05 -13.81
C GLN A 73 -17.11 29.17 -12.79
N THR A 74 -18.20 29.87 -12.53
CA THR A 74 -18.43 30.72 -11.37
C THR A 74 -18.47 29.84 -10.12
N LEU A 75 -17.75 30.23 -9.07
CA LEU A 75 -17.82 29.68 -7.72
C LEU A 75 -19.28 29.71 -7.21
N VAL A 76 -19.91 28.54 -7.10
CA VAL A 76 -21.17 28.38 -6.37
C VAL A 76 -20.86 27.71 -5.04
N GLN A 77 -20.79 28.52 -3.98
CA GLN A 77 -20.92 28.04 -2.60
C GLN A 77 -22.34 27.50 -2.41
N GLN A 78 -22.52 26.18 -2.41
CA GLN A 78 -23.76 25.58 -1.91
C GLN A 78 -23.79 25.68 -0.39
N ARG A 79 -24.51 26.69 0.12
CA ARG A 79 -25.01 26.72 1.50
C ARG A 79 -26.15 25.70 1.62
N LEU A 80 -25.94 24.64 2.38
CA LEU A 80 -27.03 23.80 2.89
C LEU A 80 -27.90 24.66 3.82
N ARG A 81 -29.15 24.88 3.44
CA ARG A 81 -30.16 25.57 4.26
C ARG A 81 -30.74 24.57 5.26
N CYS A 82 -30.54 24.80 6.56
CA CYS A 82 -31.46 24.29 7.58
C CYS A 82 -32.75 25.12 7.51
N SER A 83 -33.89 24.44 7.39
CA SER A 83 -35.22 25.02 7.48
C SER A 83 -35.60 25.22 8.96
N SER A 84 -35.80 26.47 9.38
CA SER A 84 -36.55 26.80 10.58
C SER A 84 -37.49 27.96 10.27
N SER A 85 -38.79 27.70 10.32
CA SER A 85 -39.87 28.67 10.15
C SER A 85 -40.15 29.43 11.43
N SER A 86 -40.40 30.74 11.28
CA SER A 86 -41.08 31.71 12.17
C SER A 86 -40.45 31.96 13.56
N SER A 87 -40.38 33.18 14.10
CA SER A 87 -40.95 34.49 13.78
C SER A 87 -40.15 35.58 14.52
N SER A 88 -40.16 36.79 13.99
CA SER A 88 -39.49 38.00 14.48
C SER A 88 -40.06 38.55 15.80
N SER A 89 -39.19 38.89 16.75
CA SER A 89 -39.37 40.07 17.60
C SER A 89 -38.01 40.56 18.11
N SER A 90 -37.72 41.81 17.79
CA SER A 90 -36.53 42.57 18.19
C SER A 90 -36.58 42.99 19.66
N THR A 91 -35.53 42.69 20.44
CA THR A 91 -35.10 43.53 21.57
C THR A 91 -33.61 43.27 21.87
N ASN A 92 -32.84 44.35 21.92
CA ASN A 92 -31.49 44.38 22.49
C ASN A 92 -31.56 44.08 24.00
N SER A 93 -30.71 43.17 24.48
CA SER A 93 -30.25 43.20 25.88
C SER A 93 -28.96 42.41 26.04
N SER A 94 -27.96 43.09 26.58
CA SER A 94 -26.71 42.58 27.11
C SER A 94 -26.90 41.71 28.37
N ILE A 95 -25.88 40.88 28.63
CA ILE A 95 -25.54 40.18 29.90
C ILE A 95 -26.22 38.82 30.09
N GLY A 96 -25.39 37.80 30.37
CA GLY A 96 -25.82 36.62 31.12
C GLY A 96 -25.05 35.35 30.77
N GLY A 97 -24.02 35.04 31.56
CA GLY A 97 -23.43 33.70 31.58
C GLY A 97 -24.48 32.68 32.03
N GLY A 98 -25.03 31.94 31.07
CA GLY A 98 -25.95 30.84 31.31
C GLY A 98 -25.20 29.52 31.20
N ALA A 99 -25.08 28.79 32.30
CA ALA A 99 -24.61 27.42 32.32
C ALA A 99 -25.51 26.57 31.40
N ALA A 100 -24.97 26.10 30.28
CA ALA A 100 -25.66 25.22 29.37
C ALA A 100 -26.05 23.92 30.08
N SER A 101 -27.35 23.63 30.10
CA SER A 101 -27.93 22.43 30.70
C SER A 101 -27.27 21.15 30.17
N SER A 102 -27.18 20.14 31.04
CA SER A 102 -26.45 18.87 30.87
C SER A 102 -26.99 17.93 29.77
N ALA A 103 -28.01 18.33 29.02
CA ALA A 103 -28.65 17.52 27.99
C ALA A 103 -28.11 17.74 26.56
N ASP A 104 -27.18 18.69 26.35
CA ASP A 104 -26.82 19.21 25.00
C ASP A 104 -25.39 18.85 24.53
N LYS A 105 -24.71 17.91 25.19
CA LYS A 105 -23.25 17.68 25.03
C LYS A 105 -22.87 16.29 24.53
N GLU A 106 -23.57 15.74 23.54
CA GLU A 106 -23.01 14.58 22.83
C GLU A 106 -21.97 15.06 21.81
N LEU A 107 -20.69 15.04 22.24
CA LEU A 107 -19.54 15.44 21.43
C LEU A 107 -19.08 14.27 20.55
N GLN A 108 -19.01 14.51 19.25
CA GLN A 108 -18.52 13.58 18.25
C GLN A 108 -17.07 13.89 17.87
N LEU A 109 -16.23 12.86 17.83
CA LEU A 109 -14.84 12.96 17.41
C LEU A 109 -14.75 13.05 15.88
N ILE A 110 -14.21 14.15 15.38
CA ILE A 110 -13.92 14.37 13.96
C ILE A 110 -12.43 14.17 13.73
N VAL A 111 -12.08 13.27 12.81
CA VAL A 111 -10.70 12.91 12.51
C VAL A 111 -10.43 13.10 11.02
N GLY A 112 -9.36 13.80 10.71
CA GLY A 112 -8.69 13.80 9.42
C GLY A 112 -7.32 13.15 9.55
N ILE A 113 -6.92 12.41 8.54
CA ILE A 113 -5.68 11.64 8.48
C ILE A 113 -4.90 12.05 7.24
N GLU A 114 -3.63 12.37 7.44
CA GLU A 114 -2.65 12.69 6.40
C GLU A 114 -1.54 11.64 6.45
N ALA A 115 -1.51 10.78 5.44
CA ALA A 115 -0.57 9.65 5.35
C ALA A 115 0.44 9.88 4.23
N HIS A 116 1.72 9.98 4.59
CA HIS A 116 2.82 10.08 3.65
C HIS A 116 3.44 8.70 3.45
N VAL A 117 3.52 8.23 2.20
CA VAL A 117 4.00 6.89 1.85
C VAL A 117 5.08 6.97 0.79
N GLN A 118 6.28 6.47 1.10
CA GLN A 118 7.37 6.40 0.13
C GLN A 118 7.10 5.32 -0.91
N LEU A 119 7.25 5.67 -2.18
CA LEU A 119 7.02 4.78 -3.31
C LEU A 119 8.20 3.83 -3.53
N ALA A 120 7.92 2.58 -3.90
CA ALA A 120 8.93 1.55 -4.14
C ALA A 120 9.54 1.67 -5.56
N THR A 121 10.27 2.76 -5.83
CA THR A 121 10.99 2.99 -7.09
C THR A 121 12.48 2.69 -6.98
N SER A 122 13.15 2.46 -8.11
CA SER A 122 14.61 2.36 -8.18
C SER A 122 15.29 3.72 -8.03
N SER A 123 14.82 4.72 -8.79
CA SER A 123 15.32 6.09 -8.77
C SER A 123 14.41 7.06 -8.01
N LYS A 124 14.96 8.24 -7.68
CA LYS A 124 14.28 9.37 -7.04
C LYS A 124 13.16 9.96 -7.92
N ALA A 125 12.34 10.85 -7.34
CA ALA A 125 11.14 11.40 -7.96
C ALA A 125 11.44 12.26 -9.20
N PHE A 126 12.53 13.02 -9.14
CA PHE A 126 12.88 14.03 -10.13
C PHE A 126 14.33 13.94 -10.64
N CYS A 127 15.06 12.86 -10.30
CA CYS A 127 16.42 12.63 -10.75
C CYS A 127 16.76 11.12 -10.81
N CYS A 128 17.95 10.79 -11.34
CA CYS A 128 18.39 9.41 -11.55
C CYS A 128 19.00 8.72 -10.32
N CYS A 129 19.22 9.44 -9.21
CA CYS A 129 19.83 8.85 -8.01
C CYS A 129 18.99 7.68 -7.45
N PRO A 130 19.62 6.67 -6.81
CA PRO A 130 18.90 5.59 -6.17
C PRO A 130 18.02 6.07 -5.01
N ALA A 131 16.72 5.77 -5.04
CA ALA A 131 15.77 6.13 -3.96
C ALA A 131 16.02 5.34 -2.68
N TYR A 132 16.43 4.08 -2.81
CA TYR A 132 16.77 3.19 -1.70
C TYR A 132 18.22 2.72 -1.81
N PRO A 133 18.86 2.35 -0.68
CA PRO A 133 20.13 1.64 -0.76
C PRO A 133 19.95 0.35 -1.59
N PRO A 134 21.00 -0.08 -2.32
CA PRO A 134 20.95 -1.37 -3.00
C PRO A 134 20.62 -2.44 -1.97
N VAL A 135 19.65 -3.28 -2.31
CA VAL A 135 19.33 -4.46 -1.49
C VAL A 135 20.57 -5.34 -1.60
N ALA A 136 21.23 -5.63 -0.47
CA ALA A 136 22.23 -6.68 -0.45
C ALA A 136 21.52 -7.93 -0.96
N VAL A 137 21.87 -8.35 -2.17
CA VAL A 137 21.45 -9.67 -2.66
C VAL A 137 22.04 -10.62 -1.63
N ALA A 138 21.18 -11.28 -0.85
CA ALA A 138 21.63 -12.36 0.01
C ALA A 138 22.41 -13.28 -0.93
N ALA A 139 23.73 -13.37 -0.70
CA ALA A 139 24.60 -14.20 -1.50
C ALA A 139 23.90 -15.55 -1.64
N ALA A 140 23.58 -15.93 -2.88
CA ALA A 140 23.32 -17.31 -3.19
C ALA A 140 24.47 -18.11 -2.56
N GLY A 141 24.17 -19.26 -1.98
CA GLY A 141 25.15 -20.09 -1.29
C GLY A 141 26.43 -20.30 -2.11
N PRO A 142 27.50 -20.82 -1.49
CA PRO A 142 28.89 -20.77 -2.00
C PRO A 142 29.15 -21.53 -3.32
N GLU A 143 28.13 -21.95 -4.05
CA GLU A 143 28.22 -22.66 -5.33
C GLU A 143 27.74 -21.84 -6.54
N GLY A 144 27.38 -20.56 -6.34
CA GLY A 144 26.95 -19.64 -7.41
C GLY A 144 28.01 -18.64 -7.89
N GLU A 145 29.25 -18.73 -7.41
CA GLU A 145 30.33 -17.79 -7.71
C GLU A 145 31.18 -18.22 -8.93
N GLN A 146 30.56 -18.78 -9.96
CA GLN A 146 31.21 -18.99 -11.26
C GLN A 146 30.20 -18.85 -12.41
N ARG A 147 30.05 -17.62 -12.92
CA ARG A 147 29.85 -17.27 -14.34
C ARG A 147 29.13 -15.93 -14.46
N LEU A 148 29.92 -14.88 -14.57
CA LEU A 148 29.70 -13.77 -15.51
C LEU A 148 31.01 -12.97 -15.62
N LEU A 149 32.11 -13.69 -15.89
CA LEU A 149 33.23 -13.09 -16.58
C LEU A 149 32.83 -13.09 -18.06
N LEU A 150 32.59 -11.89 -18.60
CA LEU A 150 32.48 -11.66 -20.02
C LEU A 150 33.76 -12.20 -20.68
N GLN A 151 33.68 -13.36 -21.32
CA GLN A 151 34.67 -13.80 -22.29
C GLN A 151 34.54 -12.88 -23.50
N HIS A 152 35.38 -11.85 -23.56
CA HIS A 152 35.75 -11.24 -24.82
C HIS A 152 37.00 -11.95 -25.32
N GLU A 153 36.81 -12.81 -26.31
CA GLU A 153 37.89 -13.26 -27.17
C GLU A 153 38.39 -12.03 -27.94
N HIS A 154 39.64 -11.63 -27.69
CA HIS A 154 40.36 -10.70 -28.54
C HIS A 154 41.27 -11.53 -29.44
N GLU A 155 40.94 -11.54 -30.74
CA GLU A 155 41.86 -11.96 -31.80
C GLU A 155 43.07 -11.01 -31.87
N ASP A 156 44.19 -11.59 -32.27
CA ASP A 156 45.54 -11.03 -32.26
C ASP A 156 45.69 -9.70 -33.03
N ALA A 157 46.33 -8.70 -32.40
CA ALA A 157 47.07 -7.64 -33.08
C ALA A 157 48.14 -7.00 -32.15
N PRO A 158 49.30 -6.55 -32.69
CA PRO A 158 50.55 -6.47 -31.93
C PRO A 158 50.81 -5.16 -31.19
N SER A 159 51.49 -5.30 -30.05
CA SER A 159 52.32 -4.32 -29.31
C SER A 159 51.92 -2.83 -29.38
N ALA A 160 51.13 -2.38 -28.40
CA ALA A 160 51.02 -0.96 -28.07
C ALA A 160 51.00 -0.73 -26.55
N LEU A 161 52.16 -0.28 -26.05
CA LEU A 161 52.41 0.65 -24.94
C LEU A 161 52.03 0.22 -23.49
N PRO A 162 53.04 0.11 -22.58
CA PRO A 162 52.87 -0.15 -21.15
C PRO A 162 51.89 0.80 -20.43
N TRP A 163 51.68 2.00 -20.96
CA TRP A 163 50.75 3.00 -20.41
C TRP A 163 49.26 2.58 -20.49
N ILE A 164 48.85 1.84 -21.53
CA ILE A 164 47.46 1.35 -21.64
C ILE A 164 47.22 0.23 -20.62
N GLN A 165 48.22 -0.64 -20.41
CA GLN A 165 48.18 -1.67 -19.36
C GLN A 165 48.18 -1.05 -17.96
N GLN A 166 48.91 0.05 -17.75
CA GLN A 166 48.88 0.79 -16.49
C GLN A 166 47.53 1.46 -16.25
N GLN A 167 46.92 2.09 -17.26
CA GLN A 167 45.57 2.64 -17.16
C GLN A 167 44.52 1.55 -16.90
N GLN A 168 44.64 0.39 -17.53
CA GLN A 168 43.75 -0.75 -17.27
C GLN A 168 43.98 -1.34 -15.87
N GLN A 169 45.22 -1.40 -15.38
CA GLN A 169 45.52 -1.81 -14.00
C GLN A 169 45.02 -0.79 -12.98
N GLU A 170 45.14 0.51 -13.24
CA GLU A 170 44.58 1.57 -12.40
C GLU A 170 43.05 1.52 -12.41
N GLN A 171 42.43 1.24 -13.56
CA GLN A 171 40.98 1.08 -13.68
C GLN A 171 40.48 -0.21 -13.00
N GLN A 172 41.24 -1.30 -13.08
CA GLN A 172 40.97 -2.54 -12.34
C GLN A 172 41.21 -2.37 -10.84
N GLN A 173 42.23 -1.64 -10.41
CA GLN A 173 42.45 -1.27 -9.01
C GLN A 173 41.34 -0.34 -8.50
N TRP A 174 40.84 0.58 -9.34
CA TRP A 174 39.70 1.43 -9.00
C TRP A 174 38.41 0.61 -8.87
N GLN A 175 38.19 -0.36 -9.76
CA GLN A 175 37.08 -1.32 -9.66
C GLN A 175 37.21 -2.27 -8.46
N GLN A 176 38.42 -2.73 -8.13
CA GLN A 176 38.68 -3.56 -6.95
C GLN A 176 38.59 -2.78 -5.63
N GLN A 177 38.97 -1.50 -5.63
CA GLN A 177 38.76 -0.61 -4.48
C GLN A 177 37.28 -0.27 -4.28
N GLN A 178 36.45 -0.29 -5.34
CA GLN A 178 34.99 -0.26 -5.20
C GLN A 178 34.41 -1.54 -4.59
N LEU A 179 35.13 -2.67 -4.63
CA LEU A 179 34.73 -3.93 -3.98
C LEU A 179 35.00 -3.98 -2.47
N LEU A 180 35.73 -3.01 -1.90
CA LEU A 180 36.05 -2.92 -0.47
C LEU A 180 34.98 -2.24 0.39
N LEU A 181 33.74 -2.15 -0.10
CA LEU A 181 32.57 -1.71 0.66
C LEU A 181 31.58 -2.86 0.90
N LEU A 182 32.07 -4.00 1.37
CA LEU A 182 31.27 -4.98 2.11
C LEU A 182 31.04 -4.50 3.57
N LEU A 183 30.60 -3.26 3.72
CA LEU A 183 29.99 -2.80 4.97
C LEU A 183 28.49 -3.13 4.90
N PRO A 184 27.92 -3.75 5.95
CA PRO A 184 26.52 -4.16 5.94
C PRO A 184 25.60 -2.95 5.80
N ALA A 185 24.92 -2.83 4.66
CA ALA A 185 23.62 -2.18 4.42
C ALA A 185 23.24 -0.91 5.25
N CYS A 186 24.19 -0.03 5.55
CA CYS A 186 23.94 1.35 5.95
C CYS A 186 24.80 2.27 5.07
N CYS A 187 24.18 2.86 4.05
CA CYS A 187 24.84 3.75 3.11
C CYS A 187 25.51 4.93 3.82
N LEU A 188 26.72 5.32 3.37
CA LEU A 188 27.41 6.53 3.83
C LEU A 188 26.49 7.77 3.68
N PRO A 189 26.50 8.72 4.63
CA PRO A 189 25.75 9.97 4.49
C PRO A 189 26.06 10.68 3.16
N ASN A 190 25.04 11.26 2.54
CA ASN A 190 25.15 12.02 1.28
C ASN A 190 25.72 11.26 0.06
N SER A 191 25.87 9.92 0.12
CA SER A 191 26.37 9.09 -0.99
C SER A 191 25.41 8.91 -2.17
N ARG A 192 24.10 9.21 -2.00
CA ARG A 192 23.05 9.03 -3.03
C ARG A 192 22.45 10.37 -3.43
N THR A 193 23.31 11.31 -3.81
CA THR A 193 22.93 12.69 -4.12
C THR A 193 23.38 13.09 -5.52
N CYS A 194 22.77 14.14 -6.08
CA CYS A 194 23.16 14.78 -7.32
C CYS A 194 22.73 16.26 -7.30
N PRO A 195 23.22 17.08 -8.25
CA PRO A 195 22.87 18.50 -8.32
C PRO A 195 21.36 18.79 -8.31
N ILE A 196 20.53 17.91 -8.89
CA ILE A 196 19.07 18.09 -8.93
C ILE A 196 18.44 17.92 -7.55
N CYS A 197 18.79 16.88 -6.79
CA CYS A 197 18.21 16.68 -5.47
C CYS A 197 18.80 17.60 -4.41
N LEU A 198 20.01 18.12 -4.63
CA LEU A 198 20.63 19.16 -3.81
C LEU A 198 20.14 20.57 -4.18
N GLY A 199 19.54 20.75 -5.35
CA GLY A 199 19.04 22.05 -5.77
C GLY A 199 20.13 23.02 -6.23
N ASP A 200 21.22 22.49 -6.79
CA ASP A 200 22.32 23.29 -7.30
C ASP A 200 21.86 24.19 -8.46
N GLY A 201 22.49 25.35 -8.60
CA GLY A 201 22.16 26.31 -9.64
C GLY A 201 22.25 25.70 -11.04
N GLY A 202 21.17 25.80 -11.82
CA GLY A 202 21.08 25.26 -13.18
C GLY A 202 20.58 23.81 -13.29
N ALA A 203 20.40 23.10 -12.17
CA ALA A 203 19.83 21.76 -12.19
C ALA A 203 18.32 21.79 -12.44
N LEU A 204 17.84 20.91 -13.34
CA LEU A 204 16.42 20.82 -13.71
C LEU A 204 15.81 19.47 -13.29
N PRO A 205 14.59 19.46 -12.71
CA PRO A 205 13.90 18.23 -12.33
C PRO A 205 13.39 17.45 -13.54
N SER A 206 13.49 16.12 -13.50
CA SER A 206 12.96 15.21 -14.52
C SER A 206 12.05 14.15 -13.89
N PRO A 207 10.72 14.20 -14.11
CA PRO A 207 9.77 13.31 -13.44
C PRO A 207 10.02 11.83 -13.69
N ASN A 208 9.96 11.05 -12.62
CA ASN A 208 10.09 9.61 -12.67
C ASN A 208 8.79 8.96 -13.15
N ARG A 209 8.82 8.38 -14.36
CA ARG A 209 7.68 7.64 -14.94
C ARG A 209 7.12 6.59 -14.00
N LYS A 210 7.98 5.79 -13.35
CA LYS A 210 7.53 4.73 -12.45
C LYS A 210 6.88 5.29 -11.18
N ALA A 211 7.37 6.41 -10.65
CA ALA A 211 6.73 7.09 -9.52
C ALA A 211 5.32 7.56 -9.88
N VAL A 212 5.14 8.15 -11.06
CA VAL A 212 3.82 8.55 -11.58
C VAL A 212 2.90 7.34 -11.76
N GLU A 213 3.38 6.25 -12.37
CA GLU A 213 2.60 5.03 -12.54
C GLU A 213 2.16 4.41 -11.20
N LEU A 214 3.04 4.39 -10.20
CA LEU A 214 2.73 3.87 -8.85
C LEU A 214 1.75 4.77 -8.10
N ALA A 215 1.89 6.10 -8.21
CA ALA A 215 0.96 7.05 -7.62
C ALA A 215 -0.43 6.98 -8.28
N LEU A 216 -0.48 6.78 -9.60
CA LEU A 216 -1.72 6.54 -10.33
C LEU A 216 -2.36 5.19 -9.95
N ALA A 217 -1.55 4.15 -9.79
CA ALA A 217 -2.00 2.86 -9.27
C ALA A 217 -2.63 2.99 -7.89
N ALA A 218 -2.02 3.77 -6.99
CA ALA A 218 -2.58 4.07 -5.66
C ALA A 218 -3.93 4.78 -5.77
N ALA A 219 -4.04 5.82 -6.62
CA ALA A 219 -5.30 6.53 -6.83
C ALA A 219 -6.42 5.61 -7.34
N LEU A 220 -6.13 4.76 -8.33
CA LEU A 220 -7.10 3.81 -8.87
C LEU A 220 -7.49 2.72 -7.86
N LEU A 221 -6.53 2.22 -7.08
CA LEU A 221 -6.76 1.22 -6.03
C LEU A 221 -7.70 1.75 -4.95
N MET A 222 -7.60 3.04 -4.63
CA MET A 222 -8.45 3.73 -3.65
C MET A 222 -9.70 4.37 -4.27
N HIS A 223 -10.10 3.93 -5.47
CA HIS A 223 -11.31 4.38 -6.17
C HIS A 223 -11.38 5.89 -6.42
N CYS A 224 -10.24 6.59 -6.48
CA CYS A 224 -10.20 8.02 -6.77
C CYS A 224 -10.49 8.31 -8.25
N ASN A 225 -11.04 9.48 -8.51
CA ASN A 225 -10.98 10.11 -9.82
C ASN A 225 -9.54 10.54 -10.13
N THR A 226 -9.13 10.46 -11.39
CA THR A 226 -7.74 10.76 -11.80
C THR A 226 -7.72 11.83 -12.88
N ALA A 227 -6.78 12.78 -12.79
CA ALA A 227 -6.61 13.82 -13.80
C ALA A 227 -6.09 13.23 -15.13
N ASP A 228 -6.43 13.83 -16.27
CA ASP A 228 -5.86 13.45 -17.58
C ASP A 228 -4.51 14.12 -17.86
N VAL A 229 -4.25 15.25 -17.20
CA VAL A 229 -2.98 15.97 -17.29
C VAL A 229 -2.49 16.25 -15.87
N LEU A 230 -1.28 15.79 -15.58
CA LEU A 230 -0.58 16.09 -14.34
C LEU A 230 0.22 17.38 -14.48
N ARG A 231 0.11 18.20 -13.44
CA ARG A 231 0.98 19.35 -13.20
C ARG A 231 1.63 19.18 -11.84
N PHE A 232 2.78 19.82 -11.68
CA PHE A 232 3.49 19.89 -10.42
C PHE A 232 3.50 21.34 -9.95
N ASP A 233 3.63 21.50 -8.64
CA ASP A 233 3.62 22.78 -7.95
C ASP A 233 4.82 22.85 -6.99
N ARG A 234 5.27 24.06 -6.70
CA ARG A 234 6.30 24.31 -5.70
C ARG A 234 5.67 24.73 -4.39
N LYS A 235 5.84 23.92 -3.35
CA LYS A 235 5.54 24.28 -1.97
C LYS A 235 6.78 24.93 -1.35
N CYS A 236 6.81 26.26 -1.35
CA CYS A 236 7.96 27.04 -0.88
C CYS A 236 7.98 27.16 0.65
N TYR A 237 9.07 26.70 1.26
CA TYR A 237 9.39 26.95 2.66
C TYR A 237 10.90 26.83 2.89
N VAL A 238 11.42 27.63 3.81
CA VAL A 238 12.85 27.63 4.13
C VAL A 238 13.06 26.76 5.36
N TYR A 239 13.69 25.61 5.15
CA TYR A 239 14.13 24.73 6.24
C TYR A 239 15.44 24.03 5.84
N PRO A 240 16.37 23.76 6.78
CA PRO A 240 17.67 23.18 6.47
C PRO A 240 17.63 21.80 5.77
N ASP A 241 16.54 21.05 5.93
CA ASP A 241 16.36 19.72 5.33
C ASP A 241 15.97 19.77 3.84
N LEU A 242 15.71 20.96 3.30
CA LEU A 242 15.26 21.18 1.94
C LEU A 242 16.14 22.22 1.26
N ALA A 243 17.22 21.75 0.65
CA ALA A 243 18.24 22.60 0.02
C ALA A 243 17.68 23.51 -1.09
N LYS A 244 16.69 23.02 -1.86
CA LYS A 244 15.97 23.79 -2.90
C LYS A 244 15.14 24.97 -2.36
N ARG A 245 14.79 24.98 -1.07
CA ARG A 245 13.85 25.93 -0.43
C ARG A 245 12.42 25.88 -0.99
N TYR A 246 12.13 24.86 -1.79
CA TYR A 246 10.79 24.49 -2.24
C TYR A 246 10.74 22.98 -2.48
N GLN A 247 9.59 22.39 -2.19
CA GLN A 247 9.29 20.99 -2.38
C GLN A 247 8.38 20.88 -3.61
N ILE A 248 8.76 20.05 -4.58
CA ILE A 248 7.91 19.76 -5.72
C ILE A 248 6.79 18.80 -5.26
N THR A 249 5.54 19.22 -5.41
CA THR A 249 4.32 18.53 -4.95
C THR A 249 3.17 18.76 -5.96
N GLN A 250 1.92 18.46 -5.59
CA GLN A 250 0.72 18.72 -6.39
C GLN A 250 -0.38 19.34 -5.52
N THR A 251 -0.41 20.65 -5.45
CA THR A 251 -1.38 21.40 -4.64
C THR A 251 -2.70 21.59 -5.38
N PHE A 252 -2.66 21.99 -6.66
CA PHE A 252 -3.86 22.35 -7.42
C PHE A 252 -4.45 21.17 -8.20
N ASN A 253 -3.59 20.31 -8.77
CA ASN A 253 -3.99 19.19 -9.62
C ASN A 253 -3.42 17.88 -9.07
N PRO A 254 -4.01 17.34 -7.99
CA PRO A 254 -3.57 16.07 -7.42
C PRO A 254 -3.78 14.92 -8.40
N ILE A 255 -2.94 13.88 -8.30
CA ILE A 255 -3.05 12.70 -9.16
C ILE A 255 -4.35 11.93 -8.97
N GLY A 256 -4.90 11.96 -7.74
CA GLY A 256 -6.18 11.37 -7.40
C GLY A 256 -7.00 12.27 -6.48
N TYR A 257 -8.31 12.28 -6.64
CA TYR A 257 -9.24 12.99 -5.74
C TYR A 257 -10.57 12.22 -5.59
N ASP A 258 -11.29 12.49 -4.50
CA ASP A 258 -12.61 11.93 -4.20
C ASP A 258 -12.69 10.40 -4.34
N GLY A 259 -11.86 9.70 -3.58
CA GLY A 259 -11.87 8.24 -3.48
C GLY A 259 -12.33 7.76 -2.10
N PHE A 260 -12.15 6.48 -1.81
CA PHE A 260 -12.46 5.91 -0.50
C PHE A 260 -11.67 4.63 -0.21
N VAL A 261 -11.56 4.30 1.08
CA VAL A 261 -11.10 2.99 1.56
C VAL A 261 -12.19 2.37 2.42
N GLU A 262 -12.51 1.11 2.15
CA GLU A 262 -13.50 0.37 2.92
C GLU A 262 -12.84 -0.42 4.05
N ILE A 263 -13.14 -0.04 5.29
CA ILE A 263 -12.60 -0.68 6.50
C ILE A 263 -13.38 -1.96 6.85
N PRO A 264 -12.86 -2.85 7.71
CA PRO A 264 -13.51 -4.13 8.03
C PRO A 264 -14.95 -4.04 8.56
N SER A 265 -15.35 -2.90 9.14
CA SER A 265 -16.74 -2.65 9.54
C SER A 265 -17.72 -2.48 8.37
N GLY A 266 -17.22 -2.41 7.12
CA GLY A 266 -17.98 -2.10 5.91
C GLY A 266 -18.15 -0.60 5.65
N ARG A 267 -17.65 0.25 6.56
CA ARG A 267 -17.69 1.70 6.39
C ARG A 267 -16.65 2.15 5.36
N LYS A 268 -17.01 3.13 4.54
CA LYS A 268 -16.12 3.77 3.56
C LYS A 268 -15.61 5.10 4.09
N VAL A 269 -14.32 5.16 4.39
CA VAL A 269 -13.64 6.41 4.78
C VAL A 269 -13.23 7.16 3.52
N GLN A 270 -13.65 8.42 3.41
CA GLN A 270 -13.48 9.19 2.18
C GLN A 270 -12.06 9.76 2.07
N ILE A 271 -11.43 9.56 0.92
CA ILE A 271 -10.18 10.22 0.54
C ILE A 271 -10.52 11.53 -0.15
N HIS A 272 -9.96 12.62 0.35
CA HIS A 272 -10.06 13.92 -0.30
C HIS A 272 -9.15 13.99 -1.53
N LYS A 273 -7.86 13.69 -1.35
CA LYS A 273 -6.86 13.73 -2.42
C LYS A 273 -5.68 12.81 -2.17
N ILE A 274 -4.99 12.47 -3.27
CA ILE A 274 -3.69 11.82 -3.30
C ILE A 274 -2.79 12.67 -4.20
N GLN A 275 -1.64 13.09 -3.68
CA GLN A 275 -0.66 13.91 -4.40
C GLN A 275 0.71 13.23 -4.43
N LEU A 276 1.42 13.37 -5.55
CA LEU A 276 2.81 12.93 -5.69
C LEU A 276 3.75 14.08 -5.30
N GLU A 277 4.70 13.80 -4.41
CA GLU A 277 5.68 14.76 -3.96
C GLU A 277 7.06 14.12 -3.73
N GLU A 278 8.04 14.96 -3.46
CA GLU A 278 9.38 14.52 -3.04
C GLU A 278 9.58 14.61 -1.54
N ASP A 279 10.33 13.68 -0.97
CA ASP A 279 10.71 13.71 0.43
C ASP A 279 11.92 14.63 0.70
N THR A 280 12.07 15.06 1.96
CA THR A 280 13.17 15.93 2.40
C THR A 280 14.38 15.15 2.90
N ALA A 281 15.50 15.84 3.13
CA ALA A 281 16.67 15.27 3.78
C ALA A 281 16.34 14.78 5.20
N THR A 282 17.20 13.91 5.73
CA THR A 282 17.10 13.52 7.14
C THR A 282 17.93 14.49 7.97
N MET A 283 17.38 14.95 9.08
CA MET A 283 18.06 15.82 10.03
C MET A 283 18.21 15.09 11.36
N LYS A 284 19.42 15.08 11.91
CA LYS A 284 19.71 14.55 13.25
C LYS A 284 20.37 15.64 14.08
N ARG A 285 20.06 15.67 15.37
CA ARG A 285 20.76 16.50 16.33
C ARG A 285 21.82 15.64 17.00
N ALA A 286 23.07 16.00 16.84
CA ALA A 286 24.18 15.38 17.56
C ALA A 286 24.14 15.76 19.05
N GLU A 287 24.81 14.98 19.89
CA GLU A 287 24.85 15.20 21.34
C GLU A 287 25.47 16.55 21.71
N ASP A 288 26.45 17.00 20.93
CA ASP A 288 27.10 18.32 21.04
C ASP A 288 26.21 19.49 20.56
N GLY A 289 24.98 19.20 20.12
CA GLY A 289 24.02 20.18 19.67
C GLY A 289 24.14 20.59 18.20
N ARG A 290 25.13 20.06 17.46
CA ARG A 290 25.21 20.24 15.99
C ARG A 290 24.03 19.57 15.29
N ILE A 291 23.68 20.11 14.13
CA ILE A 291 22.67 19.54 13.25
C ILE A 291 23.39 18.86 12.09
N GLU A 292 23.18 17.56 11.97
CA GLU A 292 23.72 16.75 10.88
C GLU A 292 22.63 16.50 9.84
N LEU A 293 22.97 16.76 8.57
CA LEU A 293 22.07 16.61 7.43
C LEU A 293 22.54 15.46 6.54
N ASP A 294 21.61 14.54 6.26
CA ASP A 294 21.79 13.48 5.27
C ASP A 294 20.78 13.63 4.13
N SER A 295 21.26 14.06 2.98
CA SER A 295 20.50 14.30 1.75
C SER A 295 20.26 13.03 0.93
N ASN A 296 20.67 11.85 1.41
CA ASN A 296 20.37 10.57 0.76
C ASN A 296 18.86 10.40 0.49
N ARG A 297 18.01 10.84 1.42
CA ARG A 297 16.53 10.77 1.31
C ARG A 297 15.92 11.88 0.45
N ALA A 298 16.58 13.04 0.34
CA ALA A 298 16.06 14.19 -0.39
C ALA A 298 15.73 13.81 -1.84
N GLY A 299 14.51 14.07 -2.31
CA GLY A 299 14.06 13.70 -3.64
C GLY A 299 13.44 12.29 -3.76
N THR A 300 13.35 11.51 -2.68
CA THR A 300 12.66 10.19 -2.71
C THR A 300 11.18 10.38 -3.05
N PRO A 301 10.58 9.60 -3.97
CA PRO A 301 9.18 9.81 -4.32
C PRO A 301 8.25 9.37 -3.19
N LEU A 302 7.23 10.18 -2.97
CA LEU A 302 6.30 10.06 -1.86
C LEU A 302 4.89 10.36 -2.38
N ILE A 303 3.89 9.63 -1.91
CA ILE A 303 2.49 10.05 -2.04
C ILE A 303 1.98 10.53 -0.69
N GLU A 304 1.25 11.63 -0.69
CA GLU A 304 0.47 12.09 0.45
C GLU A 304 -1.00 11.77 0.19
N VAL A 305 -1.59 10.95 1.06
CA VAL A 305 -2.99 10.57 1.04
C VAL A 305 -3.71 11.35 2.14
N VAL A 306 -4.62 12.23 1.74
CA VAL A 306 -5.38 13.09 2.65
C VAL A 306 -6.83 12.64 2.67
N THR A 307 -7.34 12.31 3.84
CA THR A 307 -8.76 11.97 4.04
C THR A 307 -9.61 13.22 4.24
N ARG A 308 -10.93 13.08 4.02
CA ARG A 308 -11.89 14.08 4.50
C ARG A 308 -11.94 14.03 6.04
N ALA A 309 -12.23 15.17 6.65
CA ALA A 309 -12.51 15.21 8.09
C ALA A 309 -13.88 14.60 8.36
N GLU A 310 -13.90 13.41 8.95
CA GLU A 310 -15.11 12.62 9.15
C GLU A 310 -15.26 12.18 10.61
N PRO A 311 -16.48 11.90 11.08
CA PRO A 311 -16.68 11.39 12.43
C PRO A 311 -16.20 9.95 12.57
N LEU A 312 -14.97 9.75 13.04
CA LEU A 312 -14.34 8.45 13.13
C LEU A 312 -14.01 8.12 14.59
N SER A 313 -14.35 6.91 15.01
CA SER A 313 -13.82 6.38 16.27
C SER A 313 -12.31 6.13 16.15
N PRO A 314 -11.56 6.15 17.27
CA PRO A 314 -10.14 5.80 17.26
C PRO A 314 -9.83 4.42 16.66
N ALA A 315 -10.76 3.46 16.79
CA ALA A 315 -10.65 2.14 16.19
C ALA A 315 -10.79 2.22 14.66
N GLU A 316 -11.84 2.86 14.15
CA GLU A 316 -12.06 3.02 12.70
C GLU A 316 -10.92 3.78 12.02
N ALA A 317 -10.41 4.84 12.65
CA ALA A 317 -9.25 5.58 12.15
C ALA A 317 -7.99 4.71 12.08
N THR A 318 -7.79 3.82 13.06
CA THR A 318 -6.66 2.87 13.04
C THR A 318 -6.85 1.80 11.97
N ASP A 319 -8.06 1.29 11.81
CA ASP A 319 -8.40 0.30 10.78
C ASP A 319 -8.22 0.88 9.38
N PHE A 320 -8.61 2.15 9.15
CA PHE A 320 -8.35 2.85 7.90
C PHE A 320 -6.87 2.88 7.55
N VAL A 321 -6.02 3.31 8.49
CA VAL A 321 -4.57 3.42 8.26
C VAL A 321 -3.95 2.04 8.02
N HIS A 322 -4.38 1.03 8.77
CA HIS A 322 -3.96 -0.35 8.56
C HIS A 322 -4.34 -0.83 7.16
N GLU A 323 -5.58 -0.59 6.74
CA GLU A 323 -6.09 -1.04 5.45
C GLU A 323 -5.41 -0.37 4.27
N LEU A 324 -5.25 0.96 4.34
CA LEU A 324 -4.52 1.76 3.36
C LEU A 324 -3.11 1.20 3.14
N PHE A 325 -2.37 0.91 4.22
CA PHE A 325 -1.00 0.40 4.10
C PHE A 325 -0.94 -1.05 3.64
N THR A 326 -1.88 -1.89 4.06
CA THR A 326 -2.00 -3.27 3.57
C THR A 326 -2.22 -3.28 2.07
N ASP A 327 -3.16 -2.48 1.57
CA ASP A 327 -3.49 -2.40 0.14
C ASP A 327 -2.31 -1.86 -0.69
N LEU A 328 -1.68 -0.77 -0.26
CA LEU A 328 -0.51 -0.21 -0.95
C LEU A 328 0.69 -1.17 -0.96
N ARG A 329 0.91 -1.91 0.12
CA ARG A 329 1.98 -2.92 0.20
C ARG A 329 1.68 -4.11 -0.70
N ASN A 330 0.45 -4.63 -0.64
CA ASN A 330 0.03 -5.79 -1.42
C ASN A 330 0.05 -5.49 -2.93
N ALA A 331 -0.22 -4.26 -3.33
CA ALA A 331 -0.08 -3.80 -4.71
C ALA A 331 1.37 -3.52 -5.14
N GLY A 332 2.36 -3.70 -4.27
CA GLY A 332 3.78 -3.42 -4.56
C GLY A 332 4.09 -1.93 -4.74
N ILE A 333 3.20 -1.03 -4.30
CA ILE A 333 3.35 0.42 -4.44
C ILE A 333 4.36 0.96 -3.42
N CYS A 334 4.34 0.41 -2.20
CA CYS A 334 5.26 0.78 -1.13
C CYS A 334 5.82 -0.46 -0.43
N ARG A 335 6.99 -0.30 0.21
CA ARG A 335 7.58 -1.36 1.06
C ARG A 335 6.91 -1.44 2.45
N GLY A 336 6.12 -0.43 2.84
CA GLY A 336 5.23 -0.47 4.01
C GLY A 336 5.91 -0.50 5.38
N GLU A 337 7.08 0.12 5.56
CA GLU A 337 7.83 0.07 6.82
C GLU A 337 7.69 1.38 7.63
N MET A 338 6.72 1.42 8.57
CA MET A 338 6.54 2.57 9.48
C MET A 338 7.76 2.79 10.40
N ALA A 339 8.37 1.70 10.89
CA ALA A 339 9.53 1.76 11.79
C ALA A 339 10.75 2.45 11.15
N ARG A 340 10.92 2.30 9.83
CA ARG A 340 11.98 2.98 9.06
C ARG A 340 11.56 4.37 8.55
N GLY A 341 10.41 4.89 8.98
CA GLY A 341 9.90 6.20 8.59
C GLY A 341 9.48 6.32 7.12
N ARG A 342 9.32 5.19 6.41
CA ARG A 342 8.85 5.18 5.01
C ARG A 342 7.37 5.47 4.87
N VAL A 343 6.66 5.33 5.98
CA VAL A 343 5.24 5.59 6.11
C VAL A 343 5.08 6.46 7.35
N ARG A 344 4.47 7.64 7.18
CA ARG A 344 4.25 8.62 8.24
C ARG A 344 2.78 8.98 8.25
N CYS A 345 2.23 9.22 9.44
CA CYS A 345 0.83 9.57 9.63
C CYS A 345 0.73 10.74 10.60
N ASP A 346 0.11 11.82 10.14
CA ASP A 346 -0.25 12.96 10.97
C ASP A 346 -1.79 12.95 11.16
N LEU A 347 -2.24 13.29 12.38
CA LEU A 347 -3.64 13.20 12.77
C LEU A 347 -4.19 14.59 13.02
N ASN A 348 -5.27 14.93 12.34
CA ASN A 348 -6.02 16.18 12.51
C ASN A 348 -7.27 15.87 13.32
N VAL A 349 -7.34 16.37 14.56
CA VAL A 349 -8.39 16.01 15.51
C VAL A 349 -9.19 17.25 15.89
N SER A 350 -10.50 17.11 15.87
CA SER A 350 -11.45 18.10 16.37
C SER A 350 -12.66 17.39 16.99
N LEU A 351 -13.46 18.12 17.75
CA LEU A 351 -14.76 17.68 18.23
C LEU A 351 -15.85 18.47 17.50
N ARG A 352 -17.04 17.87 17.42
CA ARG A 352 -18.26 18.54 16.94
C ARG A 352 -19.40 18.22 17.90
N SER A 353 -20.14 19.23 18.35
CA SER A 353 -21.42 18.97 19.01
C SER A 353 -22.42 18.47 17.98
N ARG A 354 -23.15 17.38 18.25
CA ARG A 354 -24.12 16.79 17.29
C ARG A 354 -25.14 17.81 16.76
N ASN A 355 -25.48 18.81 17.57
CA ASN A 355 -26.47 19.84 17.24
C ASN A 355 -25.84 21.07 16.53
N ALA A 356 -24.52 21.13 16.41
CA ALA A 356 -23.80 22.26 15.83
C ALA A 356 -23.27 21.95 14.42
N CYS A 357 -23.40 22.93 13.52
CA CYS A 357 -22.85 22.84 12.16
C CYS A 357 -21.35 23.19 12.08
N ARG A 358 -20.66 23.40 13.21
CA ARG A 358 -19.26 23.83 13.24
C ARG A 358 -18.41 22.95 14.14
N ASP A 359 -17.22 22.67 13.65
CA ASP A 359 -16.15 21.99 14.39
C ASP A 359 -15.53 22.93 15.43
N PHE A 360 -15.12 22.35 16.55
CA PHE A 360 -14.20 23.01 17.47
C PHE A 360 -12.82 23.22 16.79
N PRO A 361 -11.97 24.10 17.34
CA PRO A 361 -10.62 24.32 16.82
C PRO A 361 -9.82 23.02 16.64
N ARG A 362 -9.16 22.90 15.49
CA ARG A 362 -8.40 21.70 15.09
C ARG A 362 -7.05 21.65 15.77
N VAL A 363 -6.71 20.46 16.27
CA VAL A 363 -5.37 20.12 16.78
C VAL A 363 -4.72 19.12 15.84
N GLU A 364 -3.47 19.38 15.46
CA GLU A 364 -2.67 18.52 14.58
C GLU A 364 -1.65 17.75 15.42
N ILE A 365 -1.72 16.42 15.44
CA ILE A 365 -0.79 15.55 16.17
C ILE A 365 0.22 14.97 15.17
N LYS A 366 1.50 15.27 15.39
CA LYS A 366 2.63 14.78 14.61
C LYS A 366 3.37 13.66 15.32
N ASN A 367 4.23 12.98 14.55
CA ASN A 367 5.14 11.93 15.02
C ASN A 367 4.44 10.63 15.46
N VAL A 368 3.37 10.24 14.77
CA VAL A 368 2.64 9.00 15.10
C VAL A 368 3.21 7.83 14.28
N ARG A 369 4.08 7.03 14.91
CA ARG A 369 4.92 6.03 14.20
C ARG A 369 4.37 4.60 14.18
N SER A 370 3.23 4.32 14.81
CA SER A 370 2.64 2.99 14.81
C SER A 370 1.12 3.04 14.89
N LEU A 371 0.45 1.98 14.42
CA LEU A 371 -1.01 1.85 14.53
C LEU A 371 -1.49 1.91 15.99
N ARG A 372 -0.72 1.32 16.92
CA ARG A 372 -1.02 1.41 18.36
C ARG A 372 -0.91 2.85 18.87
N ALA A 373 0.09 3.60 18.39
CA ALA A 373 0.27 5.00 18.74
C ALA A 373 -0.86 5.87 18.17
N ILE A 374 -1.37 5.60 16.96
CA ILE A 374 -2.55 6.28 16.39
C ILE A 374 -3.75 6.13 17.31
N ARG A 375 -4.09 4.89 17.65
CA ARG A 375 -5.23 4.62 18.53
C ARG A 375 -5.10 5.33 19.88
N ARG A 376 -3.91 5.28 20.50
CA ARG A 376 -3.64 5.95 21.78
C ARG A 376 -3.72 7.47 21.68
N ALA A 377 -3.14 8.05 20.62
CA ALA A 377 -3.13 9.48 20.41
C ALA A 377 -4.55 10.04 20.24
N LEU A 378 -5.38 9.35 19.45
CA LEU A 378 -6.79 9.74 19.25
C LEU A 378 -7.59 9.64 20.55
N HIS A 379 -7.44 8.55 21.33
CA HIS A 379 -8.11 8.44 22.63
C HIS A 379 -7.68 9.52 23.62
N ALA A 380 -6.38 9.80 23.70
CA ALA A 380 -5.83 10.80 24.61
C ALA A 380 -6.31 12.21 24.23
N GLU A 381 -6.33 12.54 22.93
CA GLU A 381 -6.76 13.85 22.47
C GLU A 381 -8.28 14.04 22.54
N ASP A 382 -9.07 13.01 22.23
CA ASP A 382 -10.53 13.02 22.42
C ASP A 382 -10.89 13.33 23.88
N LYS A 383 -10.25 12.61 24.83
CA LYS A 383 -10.44 12.88 26.27
C LYS A 383 -10.00 14.29 26.65
N ARG A 384 -8.81 14.73 26.20
CA ARG A 384 -8.28 16.06 26.54
C ARG A 384 -9.20 17.18 26.06
N GLN A 385 -9.69 17.12 24.83
CA GLN A 385 -10.56 18.14 24.27
C GLN A 385 -11.92 18.16 24.98
N LYS A 386 -12.47 16.99 25.32
CA LYS A 386 -13.69 16.88 26.14
C LYS A 386 -13.51 17.53 27.51
N ASP A 387 -12.42 17.21 28.22
CA ASP A 387 -12.11 17.78 29.54
C ASP A 387 -12.00 19.32 29.50
N ILE A 388 -11.45 19.89 28.42
CA ILE A 388 -11.33 21.35 28.21
C ILE A 388 -12.72 21.97 27.99
N ILE A 389 -13.55 21.37 27.14
CA ILE A 389 -14.91 21.85 26.85
C ILE A 389 -15.80 21.74 28.09
N GLU A 390 -15.68 20.66 28.86
CA GLU A 390 -16.43 20.46 30.11
C GLU A 390 -16.10 21.53 31.16
N LYS A 391 -14.83 21.96 31.22
CA LYS A 391 -14.37 23.07 32.07
C LYS A 391 -14.74 24.45 31.54
N GLY A 392 -15.42 24.55 30.39
CA GLY A 392 -15.77 25.83 29.76
C GLY A 392 -14.56 26.59 29.22
N GLN A 393 -13.45 25.89 28.94
CA GLN A 393 -12.24 26.47 28.36
C GLN A 393 -12.26 26.36 26.83
N GLU A 394 -11.53 27.24 26.15
CA GLU A 394 -11.41 27.21 24.69
C GLU A 394 -10.24 26.32 24.24
N ILE A 395 -10.49 25.49 23.23
CA ILE A 395 -9.45 24.72 22.56
C ILE A 395 -8.65 25.66 21.66
N GLN A 396 -7.33 25.72 21.84
CA GLN A 396 -6.45 26.52 20.99
C GLN A 396 -6.01 25.70 19.77
N PRO A 397 -6.02 26.26 18.55
CA PRO A 397 -5.43 25.61 17.39
C PRO A 397 -3.92 25.47 17.57
N GLU A 398 -3.44 24.24 17.68
CA GLU A 398 -2.03 23.96 17.95
C GLU A 398 -1.56 22.69 17.22
N THR A 399 -0.26 22.63 16.99
CA THR A 399 0.42 21.42 16.50
C THR A 399 1.11 20.77 17.71
N ARG A 400 0.85 19.50 17.95
CA ARG A 400 1.34 18.74 19.10
C ARG A 400 2.20 17.57 18.63
N HIS A 401 3.18 17.19 19.44
CA HIS A 401 4.01 16.01 19.23
C HIS A 401 3.50 14.87 20.09
N TRP A 402 3.29 13.68 19.52
CA TRP A 402 2.97 12.49 20.30
C TRP A 402 4.23 11.90 20.94
N ASP A 403 4.23 11.80 22.26
CA ASP A 403 5.24 11.06 23.02
C ASP A 403 4.67 9.70 23.43
N ASP A 404 5.23 8.63 22.85
CA ASP A 404 4.73 7.28 23.09
C ASP A 404 5.13 6.71 24.46
N ALA A 405 6.24 7.20 25.05
CA ALA A 405 6.70 6.79 26.36
C ALA A 405 5.82 7.41 27.45
N LEU A 406 5.52 8.70 27.32
CA LEU A 406 4.65 9.42 28.25
C LEU A 406 3.15 9.23 27.95
N LYS A 407 2.81 8.58 26.82
CA LYS A 407 1.43 8.36 26.34
C LYS A 407 0.59 9.64 26.30
N ARG A 408 1.23 10.77 25.98
CA ARG A 408 0.58 12.09 25.92
C ARG A 408 1.12 12.91 24.76
N SER A 409 0.29 13.81 24.26
CA SER A 409 0.72 14.81 23.30
C SER A 409 1.32 16.01 24.05
N VAL A 410 2.45 16.52 23.59
CA VAL A 410 3.06 17.76 24.09
C VAL A 410 2.93 18.86 23.04
N PRO A 411 2.62 20.11 23.39
CA PRO A 411 2.55 21.18 22.42
C PRO A 411 3.93 21.38 21.78
N LEU A 412 3.98 21.46 20.46
CA LEU A 412 5.15 21.99 19.76
C LEU A 412 5.08 23.52 19.80
N ARG A 413 6.20 24.19 19.52
CA ARG A 413 6.34 25.66 19.51
C ARG A 413 5.07 26.33 18.99
N SER A 414 4.57 27.34 19.72
CA SER A 414 3.41 28.13 19.30
C SER A 414 3.66 28.69 17.90
N LYS A 415 2.64 28.63 17.03
CA LYS A 415 2.65 29.31 15.72
C LYS A 415 2.64 30.83 15.96
N VAL A 416 3.75 31.39 16.44
CA VAL A 416 4.00 32.84 16.38
C VAL A 416 4.15 33.13 14.90
N ASN A 417 3.09 33.65 14.27
CA ASN A 417 3.05 34.06 12.87
C ASN A 417 3.90 33.18 11.95
N SER A 418 3.44 31.97 11.65
CA SER A 418 3.98 31.24 10.49
C SER A 418 3.47 31.89 9.20
N SER A 419 3.70 33.19 9.06
CA SER A 419 3.69 33.99 7.83
C SER A 419 4.92 33.66 6.98
N TRP A 420 5.43 32.43 7.06
CA TRP A 420 6.22 31.88 5.97
C TRP A 420 5.24 31.80 4.84
N VAL A 421 5.43 32.69 3.90
CA VAL A 421 4.55 32.89 2.76
C VAL A 421 4.51 31.58 1.95
N PHE A 422 3.54 30.72 2.26
CA PHE A 422 3.22 29.52 1.50
C PHE A 422 2.46 29.96 0.25
N PHE A 423 3.19 30.37 -0.78
CA PHE A 423 2.60 30.53 -2.10
C PHE A 423 2.93 29.30 -2.93
N PRO A 424 2.00 28.33 -3.03
CA PRO A 424 2.11 27.33 -4.08
C PRO A 424 2.04 28.06 -5.43
N PHE A 425 2.99 27.79 -6.30
CA PHE A 425 2.94 28.20 -7.69
C PHE A 425 3.31 27.02 -8.58
N GLU A 426 2.81 27.04 -9.81
CA GLU A 426 3.03 25.98 -10.78
C GLU A 426 4.53 25.81 -11.06
N GLU A 427 5.00 24.56 -11.03
CA GLU A 427 6.37 24.19 -11.41
C GLU A 427 6.49 24.23 -12.93
N THR A 428 7.06 25.32 -13.44
CA THR A 428 7.20 25.56 -14.89
C THR A 428 8.36 24.81 -15.53
N GLN A 429 9.29 24.28 -14.74
CA GLN A 429 10.43 23.50 -15.27
C GLN A 429 10.02 22.09 -15.67
N ILE A 430 8.89 21.59 -15.15
CA ILE A 430 8.32 20.30 -15.52
C ILE A 430 7.16 20.55 -16.47
N PRO A 431 7.24 20.11 -17.75
CA PRO A 431 6.12 20.23 -18.66
C PRO A 431 4.93 19.39 -18.17
N PRO A 432 3.68 19.77 -18.49
CA PRO A 432 2.51 18.98 -18.13
C PRO A 432 2.63 17.54 -18.64
N VAL A 433 2.39 16.57 -17.77
CA VAL A 433 2.50 15.14 -18.09
C VAL A 433 1.13 14.60 -18.46
N SER A 434 0.95 14.20 -19.72
CA SER A 434 -0.29 13.57 -20.18
C SER A 434 -0.40 12.14 -19.65
N LEU A 435 -1.55 11.80 -19.07
CA LEU A 435 -1.91 10.46 -18.65
C LEU A 435 -2.88 9.87 -19.67
N ASP A 436 -2.33 9.15 -20.64
CA ASP A 436 -3.10 8.49 -21.69
C ASP A 436 -4.06 7.44 -21.11
N LYS A 437 -5.22 7.31 -21.76
CA LYS A 437 -6.26 6.35 -21.35
C LYS A 437 -5.77 4.91 -21.37
N GLU A 438 -4.86 4.59 -22.30
CA GLU A 438 -4.26 3.26 -22.42
C GLU A 438 -3.39 2.94 -21.19
N THR A 439 -2.52 3.84 -20.75
CA THR A 439 -1.75 3.69 -19.50
C THR A 439 -2.67 3.53 -18.30
N LYS A 440 -3.72 4.34 -18.17
CA LYS A 440 -4.71 4.20 -17.08
C LYS A 440 -5.35 2.81 -17.09
N ALA A 441 -5.78 2.33 -18.26
CA ALA A 441 -6.41 1.02 -18.41
C ALA A 441 -5.43 -0.14 -18.15
N ARG A 442 -4.19 -0.02 -18.63
CA ARG A 442 -3.11 -1.00 -18.39
C ARG A 442 -2.80 -1.12 -16.90
N ILE A 443 -2.63 0.00 -16.21
CA ILE A 443 -2.40 0.01 -14.76
C ILE A 443 -3.58 -0.61 -14.03
N LYS A 444 -4.82 -0.20 -14.37
CA LYS A 444 -6.03 -0.73 -13.76
C LYS A 444 -6.17 -2.26 -13.90
N ARG A 445 -5.79 -2.83 -15.06
CA ARG A 445 -5.79 -4.29 -15.27
C ARG A 445 -4.74 -5.03 -14.45
N GLY A 446 -3.61 -4.38 -14.14
CA GLY A 446 -2.53 -4.95 -13.33
C GLY A 446 -2.69 -4.77 -11.82
N LEU A 447 -3.76 -4.11 -11.37
CA LEU A 447 -4.00 -3.91 -9.93
C LEU A 447 -4.47 -5.22 -9.29
N VAL A 448 -3.86 -5.54 -8.16
CA VAL A 448 -4.39 -6.57 -7.25
C VAL A 448 -5.71 -6.10 -6.64
N LEU A 449 -6.58 -7.05 -6.29
CA LEU A 449 -7.79 -6.75 -5.54
C LEU A 449 -7.42 -6.14 -4.17
N SER A 450 -8.12 -5.07 -3.79
CA SER A 450 -8.03 -4.53 -2.44
C SER A 450 -8.48 -5.58 -1.41
N ALA A 451 -7.98 -5.48 -0.19
CA ALA A 451 -8.36 -6.36 0.90
C ALA A 451 -9.87 -6.31 1.18
N ALA A 452 -10.53 -5.16 0.98
CA ALA A 452 -11.98 -5.05 1.01
C ALA A 452 -12.69 -5.83 -0.11
N SER A 453 -12.19 -5.73 -1.35
CA SER A 453 -12.74 -6.49 -2.48
C SER A 453 -12.59 -7.99 -2.26
N ARG A 454 -11.45 -8.44 -1.73
CA ARG A 454 -11.23 -9.84 -1.33
C ARG A 454 -12.17 -10.30 -0.23
N ARG A 455 -12.37 -9.50 0.83
CA ARG A 455 -13.36 -9.83 1.87
C ARG A 455 -14.77 -9.99 1.30
N SER A 456 -15.13 -9.19 0.30
CA SER A 456 -16.42 -9.30 -0.39
C SER A 456 -16.50 -10.58 -1.23
N LEU A 457 -15.45 -10.91 -1.98
CA LEU A 457 -15.35 -12.16 -2.73
C LEU A 457 -15.44 -13.39 -1.83
N TYR A 458 -14.64 -13.43 -0.76
CA TYR A 458 -14.59 -14.55 0.17
C TYR A 458 -15.89 -14.73 0.97
N ARG A 459 -16.69 -13.66 1.12
CA ARG A 459 -18.04 -13.76 1.68
C ARG A 459 -18.94 -14.63 0.80
N GLN A 460 -18.82 -14.50 -0.52
CA GLN A 460 -19.57 -15.32 -1.49
C GLN A 460 -19.14 -16.78 -1.43
N TRP A 461 -17.90 -17.06 -0.99
CA TRP A 461 -17.39 -18.41 -0.74
C TRP A 461 -17.71 -18.97 0.65
N GLY A 462 -18.55 -18.27 1.44
CA GLY A 462 -19.06 -18.76 2.73
C GLY A 462 -18.13 -18.52 3.93
N LEU A 463 -17.09 -17.70 3.80
CA LEU A 463 -16.16 -17.44 4.91
C LEU A 463 -16.73 -16.41 5.90
N GLU A 464 -16.53 -16.68 7.19
CA GLU A 464 -16.85 -15.77 8.29
C GLU A 464 -15.89 -14.56 8.34
N LEU A 465 -16.25 -13.45 9.00
CA LEU A 465 -15.49 -12.20 8.94
C LEU A 465 -14.05 -12.36 9.45
N SER A 466 -13.86 -13.16 10.50
CA SER A 466 -12.54 -13.43 11.08
C SER A 466 -11.57 -14.03 10.07
N LEU A 467 -11.96 -15.10 9.38
CA LEU A 467 -11.18 -15.80 8.37
C LEU A 467 -10.91 -14.92 7.14
N ARG A 468 -11.93 -14.20 6.67
CA ARG A 468 -11.80 -13.29 5.52
C ARG A 468 -10.76 -12.21 5.78
N THR A 469 -10.81 -11.61 6.97
CA THR A 469 -9.87 -10.56 7.37
C THR A 469 -8.47 -11.11 7.52
N ALA A 470 -8.30 -12.32 8.06
CA ALA A 470 -6.99 -12.93 8.23
C ALA A 470 -6.31 -13.25 6.89
N ILE A 471 -7.03 -13.85 5.94
CA ILE A 471 -6.47 -14.22 4.63
C ILE A 471 -6.21 -13.00 3.77
N ALA A 472 -7.15 -12.05 3.71
CA ALA A 472 -7.03 -10.87 2.85
C ALA A 472 -5.86 -9.93 3.24
N ARG A 473 -5.28 -10.09 4.44
CA ARG A 473 -4.16 -9.27 4.92
C ARG A 473 -2.86 -9.50 4.15
N ASP A 474 -2.54 -10.75 3.82
CA ASP A 474 -1.28 -11.11 3.17
C ASP A 474 -1.53 -11.49 1.71
N ILE A 475 -0.91 -10.76 0.78
CA ILE A 475 -1.04 -10.99 -0.66
C ILE A 475 -0.70 -12.42 -1.08
N LYS A 476 0.39 -12.99 -0.55
CA LYS A 476 0.86 -14.33 -0.93
C LYS A 476 -0.11 -15.39 -0.41
N MET A 477 -0.60 -15.21 0.81
CA MET A 477 -1.59 -16.11 1.39
C MET A 477 -2.93 -16.02 0.64
N ALA A 478 -3.37 -14.81 0.29
CA ALA A 478 -4.59 -14.58 -0.47
C ALA A 478 -4.52 -15.17 -1.89
N GLU A 479 -3.42 -14.96 -2.62
CA GLU A 479 -3.21 -15.53 -3.95
C GLU A 479 -3.18 -17.06 -3.91
N PHE A 480 -2.45 -17.64 -2.95
CA PHE A 480 -2.41 -19.09 -2.78
C PHE A 480 -3.78 -19.67 -2.41
N TYR A 481 -4.53 -18.98 -1.57
CA TYR A 481 -5.91 -19.35 -1.23
C TYR A 481 -6.84 -19.30 -2.45
N GLU A 482 -6.76 -18.24 -3.25
CA GLU A 482 -7.53 -18.08 -4.49
C GLU A 482 -7.19 -19.20 -5.50
N GLN A 483 -5.91 -19.57 -5.62
CA GLN A 483 -5.46 -20.70 -6.44
C GLN A 483 -5.99 -22.05 -5.93
N LEU A 484 -6.03 -22.28 -4.61
CA LEU A 484 -6.60 -23.50 -4.03
C LEU A 484 -8.08 -23.64 -4.35
N VAL A 485 -8.84 -22.55 -4.20
CA VAL A 485 -10.27 -22.54 -4.52
C VAL A 485 -10.47 -22.76 -6.03
N ALA A 486 -9.66 -22.15 -6.89
CA ALA A 486 -9.70 -22.38 -8.33
C ALA A 486 -9.35 -23.82 -8.72
N ALA A 487 -8.47 -24.49 -7.96
CA ALA A 487 -8.14 -25.91 -8.12
C ALA A 487 -9.24 -26.86 -7.57
N GLY A 488 -10.36 -26.33 -7.06
CA GLY A 488 -11.50 -27.11 -6.58
C GLY A 488 -11.48 -27.45 -5.09
N ALA A 489 -10.57 -26.86 -4.30
CA ALA A 489 -10.52 -27.09 -2.86
C ALA A 489 -11.70 -26.41 -2.12
N PRO A 490 -12.28 -27.04 -1.08
CA PRO A 490 -13.39 -26.48 -0.30
C PRO A 490 -12.98 -25.14 0.39
N PRO A 491 -13.65 -24.01 0.10
CA PRO A 491 -13.17 -22.68 0.50
C PRO A 491 -12.97 -22.49 2.00
N VAL A 492 -13.93 -22.92 2.82
CA VAL A 492 -13.85 -22.76 4.28
C VAL A 492 -12.75 -23.64 4.87
N ARG A 493 -12.63 -24.88 4.40
CA ARG A 493 -11.63 -25.83 4.88
C ARG A 493 -10.21 -25.39 4.54
N SER A 494 -10.01 -24.93 3.31
CA SER A 494 -8.74 -24.34 2.85
C SER A 494 -8.33 -23.17 3.75
N ALA A 495 -9.25 -22.25 4.04
CA ALA A 495 -8.98 -21.11 4.90
C ALA A 495 -8.53 -21.49 6.31
N VAL A 496 -9.26 -22.41 6.94
CA VAL A 496 -8.92 -22.93 8.29
C VAL A 496 -7.56 -23.61 8.29
N PHE A 497 -7.28 -24.43 7.27
CA PHE A 497 -6.00 -25.13 7.16
C PHE A 497 -4.82 -24.17 7.00
N LEU A 498 -4.95 -23.18 6.09
CA LEU A 498 -3.88 -22.20 5.84
C LEU A 498 -3.53 -21.39 7.10
N LEU A 499 -4.54 -20.98 7.86
CA LEU A 499 -4.34 -20.12 9.04
C LEU A 499 -3.85 -20.88 10.28
N ASN A 500 -4.35 -22.09 10.52
CA ASN A 500 -4.12 -22.80 11.78
C ASN A 500 -3.12 -23.96 11.66
N ASP A 501 -3.15 -24.68 10.53
CA ASP A 501 -2.50 -25.98 10.41
C ASP A 501 -1.26 -25.96 9.53
N LEU A 502 -1.22 -25.12 8.50
CA LEU A 502 -0.10 -25.06 7.55
C LEU A 502 1.20 -24.70 8.27
N GLN A 503 1.21 -23.66 9.11
CA GLN A 503 2.40 -23.30 9.88
C GLN A 503 2.84 -24.44 10.81
N ALA A 504 1.88 -25.20 11.36
CA ALA A 504 2.19 -26.36 12.18
C ALA A 504 2.76 -27.52 11.36
N ALA A 505 2.29 -27.73 10.13
CA ALA A 505 2.78 -28.75 9.21
C ALA A 505 4.22 -28.46 8.73
N LEU A 506 4.54 -27.18 8.51
CA LEU A 506 5.85 -26.76 8.01
C LEU A 506 6.92 -26.64 9.11
N ARG A 507 6.54 -26.75 10.40
CA ARG A 507 7.51 -26.69 11.51
C ARG A 507 8.51 -27.84 11.42
N GLY A 508 9.80 -27.49 11.40
CA GLY A 508 10.89 -28.46 11.35
C GLY A 508 11.16 -29.05 9.94
N VAL A 509 10.47 -28.56 8.91
CA VAL A 509 10.76 -28.94 7.51
C VAL A 509 11.79 -27.98 6.93
N SER A 510 12.95 -28.51 6.51
CA SER A 510 13.99 -27.76 5.80
C SER A 510 14.75 -28.72 4.86
N PRO A 511 15.03 -28.33 3.60
CA PRO A 511 14.60 -27.10 2.93
C PRO A 511 13.10 -27.09 2.61
N LEU A 512 12.48 -25.91 2.60
CA LEU A 512 11.08 -25.72 2.19
C LEU A 512 11.01 -25.54 0.66
N ARG A 513 10.30 -26.43 -0.02
CA ARG A 513 9.90 -26.25 -1.42
C ARG A 513 8.51 -25.61 -1.49
N PRO A 514 8.25 -24.77 -2.52
CA PRO A 514 6.91 -24.24 -2.75
C PRO A 514 5.89 -25.38 -2.91
N ILE A 515 4.75 -25.26 -2.23
CA ILE A 515 3.62 -26.17 -2.40
C ILE A 515 2.73 -25.62 -3.48
N GLU A 516 2.48 -26.40 -4.52
CA GLU A 516 1.54 -26.03 -5.57
C GLU A 516 0.09 -26.27 -5.12
N ALA A 517 -0.81 -25.34 -5.48
CA ALA A 517 -2.21 -25.41 -5.08
C ALA A 517 -2.90 -26.68 -5.63
N GLY A 518 -2.54 -27.11 -6.83
CA GLY A 518 -3.08 -28.32 -7.47
C GLY A 518 -2.75 -29.62 -6.73
N ASP A 519 -1.62 -29.69 -6.04
CA ASP A 519 -1.25 -30.89 -5.26
C ASP A 519 -1.93 -30.90 -3.89
N LEU A 520 -2.13 -29.73 -3.26
CA LEU A 520 -2.77 -29.64 -1.94
C LEU A 520 -4.30 -29.75 -2.01
N ALA A 521 -4.94 -29.29 -3.10
CA ALA A 521 -6.39 -29.29 -3.25
C ALA A 521 -7.05 -30.67 -3.07
N PRO A 522 -6.55 -31.78 -3.67
CA PRO A 522 -7.09 -33.12 -3.45
C PRO A 522 -7.10 -33.56 -1.98
N ALA A 523 -6.04 -33.22 -1.23
CA ALA A 523 -5.92 -33.55 0.19
C ALA A 523 -6.96 -32.80 1.04
N LEU A 524 -7.22 -31.53 0.71
CA LEU A 524 -8.26 -30.73 1.36
C LEU A 524 -9.66 -31.29 1.05
N CYS A 525 -9.91 -31.70 -0.20
CA CYS A 525 -11.16 -32.38 -0.58
C CYS A 525 -11.35 -33.73 0.13
N ALA A 526 -10.27 -34.49 0.34
CA ALA A 526 -10.30 -35.74 1.10
C ALA A 526 -10.56 -35.49 2.59
N ALA A 527 -9.97 -34.43 3.15
CA ALA A 527 -10.19 -34.05 4.54
C ALA A 527 -11.61 -33.54 4.81
N GLU A 528 -12.23 -32.85 3.85
CA GLU A 528 -13.62 -32.40 3.95
C GLU A 528 -14.61 -33.57 3.92
N ARG A 529 -14.33 -34.58 3.10
CA ARG A 529 -15.08 -35.85 3.06
C ARG A 529 -14.78 -36.77 4.25
N ASN A 530 -14.00 -36.32 5.23
CA ASN A 530 -13.51 -37.10 6.39
C ASN A 530 -12.68 -38.34 6.02
N SER A 531 -12.26 -38.50 4.77
CA SER A 531 -11.38 -39.58 4.32
C SER A 531 -9.94 -39.39 4.78
N LEU A 532 -9.53 -38.14 5.07
CA LEU A 532 -8.20 -37.81 5.59
C LEU A 532 -8.31 -37.09 6.94
N SER A 533 -7.57 -37.57 7.95
CA SER A 533 -7.52 -36.90 9.26
C SER A 533 -6.72 -35.60 9.20
N ASN A 534 -6.97 -34.66 10.13
CA ASN A 534 -6.17 -33.42 10.23
C ASN A 534 -4.68 -33.69 10.41
N LYS A 535 -4.31 -34.75 11.14
CA LYS A 535 -2.91 -35.19 11.27
C LYS A 535 -2.35 -35.65 9.93
N GLY A 536 -3.11 -36.44 9.18
CA GLY A 536 -2.75 -36.89 7.83
C GLY A 536 -2.57 -35.73 6.86
N LEU A 537 -3.47 -34.74 6.88
CA LEU A 537 -3.38 -33.53 6.06
C LEU A 537 -2.11 -32.72 6.36
N ARG A 538 -1.74 -32.57 7.64
CA ARG A 538 -0.47 -31.92 8.03
C ARG A 538 0.74 -32.70 7.53
N LEU A 539 0.73 -34.04 7.67
CA LEU A 539 1.82 -34.89 7.17
C LEU A 539 1.96 -34.80 5.66
N TYR A 540 0.84 -34.79 4.94
CA TYR A 540 0.81 -34.63 3.49
C TYR A 540 1.40 -33.28 3.05
N ALA A 541 0.97 -32.17 3.69
CA ALA A 541 1.54 -30.85 3.40
C ALA A 541 3.04 -30.77 3.72
N ALA A 542 3.50 -31.42 4.80
CA ALA A 542 4.92 -31.51 5.12
C ALA A 542 5.71 -32.33 4.09
N ALA A 543 5.13 -33.42 3.57
CA ALA A 543 5.74 -34.23 2.51
C ALA A 543 5.85 -33.44 1.19
N LEU A 544 4.79 -32.70 0.81
CA LEU A 544 4.83 -31.78 -0.33
C LEU A 544 5.92 -30.71 -0.16
N ALA A 545 6.02 -30.10 1.01
CA ALA A 545 7.05 -29.10 1.30
C ALA A 545 8.48 -29.67 1.25
N ARG A 546 8.67 -30.97 1.47
CA ARG A 546 9.97 -31.65 1.29
C ARG A 546 10.26 -32.01 -0.18
N GLY A 547 9.25 -31.97 -1.05
CA GLY A 547 9.34 -32.48 -2.42
C GLY A 547 9.39 -34.00 -2.51
N ASP A 548 8.74 -34.69 -1.57
CA ASP A 548 8.67 -36.14 -1.56
C ASP A 548 7.81 -36.66 -2.73
N PRO A 549 8.39 -37.42 -3.69
CA PRO A 549 7.63 -37.96 -4.81
C PRO A 549 6.54 -38.96 -4.38
N GLN A 550 6.66 -39.54 -3.18
CA GLN A 550 5.66 -40.45 -2.62
C GLN A 550 4.54 -39.74 -1.87
N ALA A 551 4.53 -38.41 -1.78
CA ALA A 551 3.49 -37.67 -1.07
C ALA A 551 2.07 -38.09 -1.54
N LYS A 552 1.87 -38.28 -2.85
CA LYS A 552 0.58 -38.72 -3.42
C LYS A 552 0.11 -40.09 -2.92
N GLN A 553 1.02 -40.97 -2.49
CA GLN A 553 0.67 -42.27 -1.90
C GLN A 553 0.02 -42.12 -0.52
N LEU A 554 0.33 -41.05 0.23
CA LEU A 554 -0.31 -40.74 1.51
C LEU A 554 -1.81 -40.39 1.37
N LEU A 555 -2.27 -40.05 0.16
CA LEU A 555 -3.71 -39.90 -0.15
C LEU A 555 -4.36 -41.22 -0.58
N ALA A 556 -3.55 -42.15 -1.08
CA ALA A 556 -3.95 -43.47 -1.58
C ALA A 556 -3.97 -44.55 -0.50
N GLU A 557 -3.64 -44.23 0.76
CA GLU A 557 -4.05 -45.01 1.90
C GLU A 557 -5.46 -44.56 2.33
N PRO A 558 -6.55 -45.14 1.79
CA PRO A 558 -7.78 -45.15 2.54
C PRO A 558 -7.44 -45.90 3.81
N ARG A 559 -7.24 -45.19 4.94
CA ARG A 559 -7.47 -45.85 6.22
C ARG A 559 -8.86 -46.40 6.10
N THR A 560 -8.95 -47.71 6.12
CA THR A 560 -10.12 -48.52 5.85
C THR A 560 -11.21 -48.17 6.86
N GLN A 561 -11.85 -47.01 6.70
CA GLN A 561 -12.93 -46.57 7.58
C GLN A 561 -14.10 -47.54 7.46
N ASN A 562 -14.26 -48.23 6.32
CA ASN A 562 -15.27 -49.25 6.17
C ASN A 562 -14.89 -50.56 6.90
N GLU A 563 -13.66 -51.06 6.81
CA GLU A 563 -13.29 -52.30 7.55
C GLU A 563 -13.13 -52.06 9.05
N THR A 564 -12.55 -50.91 9.45
CA THR A 564 -12.44 -50.54 10.87
C THR A 564 -13.76 -50.13 11.50
N ALA A 565 -14.75 -49.59 10.75
CA ALA A 565 -16.07 -49.32 11.32
C ALA A 565 -16.88 -50.61 11.53
N THR A 566 -16.76 -51.61 10.67
CA THR A 566 -17.43 -52.92 10.86
C THR A 566 -16.81 -53.67 12.04
N ALA A 567 -15.47 -53.74 12.10
CA ALA A 567 -14.76 -54.33 13.25
C ALA A 567 -15.01 -53.55 14.55
N ALA A 568 -15.10 -52.21 14.49
CA ALA A 568 -15.44 -51.39 15.65
C ALA A 568 -16.90 -51.54 16.08
N LYS A 569 -17.85 -51.81 15.16
CA LYS A 569 -19.23 -52.14 15.51
C LYS A 569 -19.30 -53.47 16.28
N GLU A 570 -18.60 -54.50 15.82
CA GLU A 570 -18.52 -55.79 16.50
C GLU A 570 -17.86 -55.66 17.89
N ALA A 571 -16.74 -54.94 17.97
CA ALA A 571 -16.05 -54.68 19.24
C ALA A 571 -16.91 -53.84 20.21
N LEU A 572 -17.71 -52.91 19.69
CA LEU A 572 -18.64 -52.10 20.47
C LEU A 572 -19.81 -52.94 21.03
N GLU A 573 -20.36 -53.87 20.26
CA GLU A 573 -21.40 -54.79 20.73
C GLU A 573 -20.88 -55.69 21.87
N GLU A 574 -19.65 -56.19 21.75
CA GLU A 574 -18.97 -56.96 22.79
C GLU A 574 -18.70 -56.11 24.05
N LEU A 575 -18.29 -54.85 23.89
CA LEU A 575 -18.08 -53.88 24.98
C LEU A 575 -19.37 -53.57 25.74
N ILE A 576 -20.47 -53.31 25.02
CA ILE A 576 -21.79 -53.03 25.60
C ILE A 576 -22.30 -54.26 26.39
N ARG A 577 -21.98 -55.48 25.93
CA ARG A 577 -22.33 -56.73 26.62
C ARG A 577 -21.54 -56.95 27.92
N LYS A 578 -20.27 -56.53 27.96
CA LYS A 578 -19.35 -56.76 29.11
C LYS A 578 -19.37 -55.63 30.13
N SER A 579 -19.65 -54.39 29.73
CA SER A 579 -19.57 -53.23 30.62
C SER A 579 -20.78 -53.12 31.56
N LYS A 580 -20.52 -52.94 32.87
CA LYS A 580 -21.53 -52.63 33.89
C LYS A 580 -21.96 -51.15 33.88
N LYS A 581 -21.24 -50.26 33.18
CA LYS A 581 -21.54 -48.80 33.12
C LYS A 581 -21.74 -48.37 31.68
N LYS A 582 -22.99 -48.11 31.29
CA LYS A 582 -23.41 -47.75 29.93
C LYS A 582 -23.37 -46.23 29.67
N GLN A 583 -22.37 -45.52 30.18
CA GLN A 583 -22.24 -44.09 29.91
C GLN A 583 -21.58 -43.85 28.54
N PRO A 584 -22.15 -42.98 27.67
CA PRO A 584 -21.63 -42.77 26.32
C PRO A 584 -20.16 -42.36 26.27
N GLY A 585 -19.74 -41.49 27.20
CA GLY A 585 -18.36 -41.00 27.26
C GLY A 585 -17.32 -42.08 27.58
N ALA A 586 -17.67 -43.04 28.44
CA ALA A 586 -16.78 -44.14 28.81
C ALA A 586 -16.63 -45.16 27.67
N LEU A 587 -17.75 -45.51 27.02
CA LEU A 587 -17.76 -46.43 25.87
C LEU A 587 -16.98 -45.87 24.68
N VAL A 588 -17.04 -44.55 24.43
CA VAL A 588 -16.22 -43.91 23.40
C VAL A 588 -14.73 -43.99 23.75
N GLY A 589 -14.37 -43.79 25.02
CA GLY A 589 -12.97 -43.90 25.46
C GLY A 589 -12.42 -45.31 25.31
N GLU A 590 -13.18 -46.33 25.72
CA GLU A 590 -12.80 -47.73 25.59
C GLU A 590 -12.73 -48.17 24.12
N LEU A 591 -13.71 -47.77 23.29
CA LEU A 591 -13.70 -48.08 21.86
C LEU A 591 -12.50 -47.49 21.12
N LEU A 592 -12.11 -46.26 21.47
CA LEU A 592 -10.89 -45.62 20.94
C LEU A 592 -9.60 -46.27 21.47
N SER A 593 -9.64 -46.91 22.63
CA SER A 593 -8.50 -47.66 23.18
C SER A 593 -8.28 -48.97 22.41
N ILE A 594 -9.37 -49.64 22.01
CA ILE A 594 -9.33 -50.89 21.21
C ILE A 594 -9.00 -50.56 19.75
N HIS A 595 -9.57 -49.48 19.21
CA HIS A 595 -9.34 -49.04 17.84
C HIS A 595 -8.75 -47.62 17.80
N PRO A 596 -7.44 -47.45 18.09
CA PRO A 596 -6.78 -46.15 18.10
C PRO A 596 -6.75 -45.45 16.73
N GLY A 597 -7.06 -46.18 15.64
CA GLY A 597 -7.20 -45.65 14.28
C GLY A 597 -8.57 -45.03 13.97
N LEU A 598 -9.58 -45.25 14.82
CA LEU A 598 -10.95 -44.79 14.61
C LEU A 598 -11.09 -43.29 14.92
N CYS A 599 -11.82 -42.55 14.08
CA CYS A 599 -12.07 -41.13 14.32
C CYS A 599 -12.99 -40.96 15.55
N PRO A 600 -12.67 -40.08 16.52
CA PRO A 600 -13.51 -39.86 17.71
C PRO A 600 -14.96 -39.47 17.41
N ARG A 601 -15.22 -38.76 16.30
CA ARG A 601 -16.59 -38.44 15.85
C ARG A 601 -17.33 -39.68 15.36
N THR A 602 -16.66 -40.54 14.60
CA THR A 602 -17.23 -41.81 14.14
C THR A 602 -17.48 -42.75 15.32
N ALA A 603 -16.55 -42.82 16.29
CA ALA A 603 -16.72 -43.58 17.53
C ALA A 603 -17.95 -43.11 18.33
N ARG A 604 -18.12 -41.79 18.51
CA ARG A 604 -19.33 -41.22 19.14
C ARG A 604 -20.60 -41.60 18.41
N LYS A 605 -20.62 -41.43 17.08
CA LYS A 605 -21.79 -41.74 16.25
C LYS A 605 -22.17 -43.22 16.36
N LEU A 606 -21.19 -44.13 16.32
CA LEU A 606 -21.41 -45.57 16.47
C LEU A 606 -21.96 -45.94 17.87
N VAL A 607 -21.42 -45.32 18.93
CA VAL A 607 -21.91 -45.51 20.31
C VAL A 607 -23.33 -44.97 20.49
N GLU A 608 -23.62 -43.78 19.96
CA GLU A 608 -24.95 -43.17 19.99
C GLU A 608 -25.98 -44.01 19.20
N GLU A 609 -25.62 -44.46 17.99
CA GLU A 609 -26.44 -45.37 17.18
C GLU A 609 -26.69 -46.69 17.93
N ALA A 610 -25.66 -47.34 18.49
CA ALA A 610 -25.80 -48.62 19.20
C ALA A 610 -26.65 -48.52 20.48
N LEU A 611 -26.52 -47.45 21.26
CA LEU A 611 -27.32 -47.21 22.46
C LEU A 611 -28.78 -46.89 22.11
N ALA A 612 -29.03 -46.20 20.99
CA ALA A 612 -30.37 -45.93 20.49
C ALA A 612 -31.10 -47.23 20.07
N THR A 613 -30.42 -48.14 19.36
CA THR A 613 -31.01 -49.41 18.90
C THR A 613 -31.39 -50.36 20.04
N GLN A 614 -30.69 -50.29 21.18
CA GLN A 614 -30.95 -51.14 22.36
C GLN A 614 -31.91 -50.51 23.38
N GLY A 615 -32.53 -49.36 23.06
CA GLY A 615 -33.48 -48.69 23.96
C GLY A 615 -32.85 -48.12 25.24
N LEU A 616 -31.53 -47.92 25.24
CA LEU A 616 -30.73 -47.47 26.40
C LEU A 616 -30.35 -45.99 26.31
N ALA A 617 -31.05 -45.23 25.47
CA ALA A 617 -30.91 -43.78 25.41
C ALA A 617 -31.45 -43.14 26.70
N SER A 618 -30.63 -43.17 27.76
CA SER A 618 -30.90 -42.40 28.96
C SER A 618 -30.62 -40.92 28.68
N HIS A 619 -31.64 -40.09 28.84
CA HIS A 619 -31.53 -38.64 28.97
C HIS A 619 -30.37 -38.25 29.89
N SER A 620 -29.38 -37.56 29.33
CA SER A 620 -28.64 -36.48 29.99
C SER A 620 -27.88 -35.68 28.93
#